data_AF-A0A3C2E328-F1
#
_entry.id   AF-A0A3C2E328-F1
#
_cell.length_a   1.000
_cell.length_b   1.000
_cell.length_c   1.000
_cell.angle_alpha   90.00
_cell.angle_beta   90.00
_cell.angle_gamma   90.00
#
_symmetry.space_group_name_H-M   'P 1'
#
loop_
_entity.id
_entity.type
_entity.pdbx_description
1 polymer ?
#
loop_
_entity_poly.entity_id
_entity_poly.type
_entity_poly.pdbx_seq_one_letter_code
_entity_poly.pdbx_strand_id
1 'polypeptide(L)'
;MRGPVTQFAFEFVSFGVKQAWACLFGGLMLGLLIATFLFYPDDAALGRYDFLTLSALAIQIGMLVTRLETWEEAKVILVFHVVGTVMEIFKTHMGSWIYPEDAFLRIAGVPLFSGFMYAAVGSYIARVWRIF
;
A
#
# COMPACT_ATOMS: atom_id res chain seq x y z
N MET A 1 12.93 3.94 34.09
CA MET A 1 11.71 4.77 33.95
C MET A 1 10.88 4.55 35.19
N ARG A 2 10.67 5.57 36.04
CA ARG A 2 9.91 5.43 37.29
C ARG A 2 8.98 6.63 37.44
N GLY A 3 7.71 6.44 37.08
CA GLY A 3 6.64 7.43 37.16
C GLY A 3 5.58 7.19 36.07
N PRO A 4 4.27 7.35 36.36
CA PRO A 4 3.18 7.00 35.43
C PRO A 4 3.25 7.76 34.10
N VAL A 5 3.67 9.03 34.12
CA VAL A 5 3.84 9.84 32.90
C VAL A 5 4.98 9.30 32.02
N THR A 6 6.12 8.93 32.63
CA THR A 6 7.25 8.38 31.88
C THR A 6 6.96 7.01 31.28
N GLN A 7 6.13 6.21 31.96
CA GLN A 7 5.66 4.93 31.45
C GLN A 7 4.68 5.12 30.29
N PHE A 8 3.68 5.99 30.44
CA PHE A 8 2.74 6.31 29.37
C PHE A 8 3.46 6.83 28.11
N ALA A 9 4.39 7.77 28.27
CA ALA A 9 5.16 8.29 27.13
C ALA A 9 5.96 7.19 26.43
N PHE A 10 6.61 6.31 27.21
CA PHE A 10 7.35 5.19 26.65
C PHE A 10 6.44 4.21 25.90
N GLU A 11 5.30 3.83 26.49
CA GLU A 11 4.32 2.94 25.87
C GLU A 11 3.75 3.56 24.60
N PHE A 12 3.35 4.83 24.63
CA PHE A 12 2.83 5.55 23.48
C PHE A 12 3.84 5.60 22.32
N VAL A 13 5.09 5.96 22.59
CA VAL A 13 6.14 6.02 21.56
C VAL A 13 6.45 4.62 21.03
N SER A 14 6.60 3.62 21.92
CA SER A 14 6.90 2.24 21.49
C SER A 14 5.77 1.64 20.66
N PHE A 15 4.51 1.91 21.02
CA PHE A 15 3.34 1.53 20.24
C PHE A 15 3.33 2.24 18.89
N GLY A 16 3.55 3.56 18.86
CA GLY A 16 3.62 4.34 17.63
C GLY A 16 4.69 3.83 16.68
N VAL A 17 5.89 3.52 17.17
CA VAL A 17 6.97 2.93 16.35
C VAL A 17 6.57 1.57 15.79
N LYS A 18 5.95 0.70 16.60
CA LYS A 18 5.46 -0.60 16.12
C LYS A 18 4.38 -0.46 15.04
N GLN A 19 3.46 0.49 15.20
CA GLN A 19 2.42 0.77 14.22
C GLN A 19 2.98 1.35 12.93
N ALA A 20 3.89 2.33 13.03
CA ALA A 20 4.61 2.89 11.89
C ALA A 20 5.38 1.79 11.16
N TRP A 21 6.00 0.87 11.92
CA TRP A 21 6.66 -0.27 11.32
C TRP A 21 5.69 -1.15 10.59
N ALA A 22 4.55 -1.52 11.20
CA ALA A 22 3.53 -2.37 10.59
C ALA A 22 2.89 -1.75 9.33
N CYS A 23 2.75 -0.43 9.25
CA CYS A 23 2.15 0.24 8.09
C CYS A 23 3.15 0.63 6.99
N LEU A 24 4.43 0.24 7.08
CA LEU A 24 5.49 0.62 6.14
C LEU A 24 5.08 0.53 4.66
N PHE A 25 4.52 -0.59 4.20
CA PHE A 25 4.06 -0.73 2.81
C PHE A 25 3.02 0.35 2.44
N GLY A 26 2.00 0.53 3.30
CA GLY A 26 0.96 1.54 3.10
C GLY A 26 1.49 2.97 3.17
N GLY A 27 2.44 3.24 4.07
CA GLY A 27 3.11 4.54 4.18
C GLY A 27 3.92 4.87 2.92
N LEU A 28 4.66 3.90 2.39
CA LEU A 28 5.41 4.06 1.13
C LEU A 28 4.45 4.27 -0.06
N MET A 29 3.36 3.49 -0.13
CA MET A 29 2.33 3.66 -1.17
C MET A 29 1.66 5.04 -1.11
N LEU A 30 1.29 5.51 0.08
CA LEU A 30 0.73 6.85 0.26
C LEU A 30 1.74 7.92 -0.12
N GLY A 31 3.00 7.76 0.28
CA GLY A 31 4.10 8.64 -0.12
C GLY A 31 4.26 8.73 -1.64
N LEU A 32 4.20 7.59 -2.34
CA LEU A 32 4.24 7.53 -3.81
C LEU A 32 3.02 8.22 -4.45
N LEU A 33 1.82 8.01 -3.92
CA LEU A 33 0.62 8.67 -4.42
C LEU A 33 0.75 10.20 -4.32
N ILE A 34 1.20 10.71 -3.17
CA ILE A 34 1.42 12.14 -2.96
C ILE A 34 2.55 12.67 -3.85
N ALA A 35 3.69 11.99 -3.87
CA ALA A 35 4.85 12.42 -4.64
C ALA A 35 4.54 12.45 -6.15
N THR A 36 3.85 11.43 -6.66
CA THR A 36 3.48 11.40 -8.08
C THR A 36 2.35 12.38 -8.40
N PHE A 37 1.46 12.68 -7.45
CA PHE A 37 0.46 13.72 -7.64
C PHE A 37 1.08 15.13 -7.74
N LEU A 38 2.15 15.39 -6.98
CA LEU A 38 2.78 16.72 -6.92
C LEU A 38 3.88 16.93 -7.95
N PHE A 39 4.60 15.87 -8.33
CA PHE A 39 5.87 16.00 -9.04
C PHE A 39 6.01 15.11 -10.29
N TYR A 40 5.03 14.26 -10.62
CA TYR A 40 5.16 13.39 -11.78
C TYR A 40 4.98 14.20 -13.08
N PRO A 41 5.89 14.09 -14.07
CA PRO A 41 5.80 14.88 -15.29
C PRO A 41 4.62 14.48 -16.18
N ASP A 42 3.92 15.47 -16.75
CA ASP A 42 2.81 15.24 -17.68
C ASP A 42 3.26 14.59 -19.00
N ASP A 43 4.51 14.82 -19.41
CA ASP A 43 5.13 14.30 -20.63
C ASP A 43 5.96 13.02 -20.40
N ALA A 44 5.83 12.40 -19.23
CA ALA A 44 6.54 11.18 -18.92
C ALA A 44 6.16 10.04 -19.89
N ALA A 45 7.17 9.34 -20.40
CA ALA A 45 6.97 8.21 -21.31
C ALA A 45 6.20 7.03 -20.66
N LEU A 46 6.23 6.94 -19.33
CA LEU A 46 5.50 5.94 -18.56
C LEU A 46 4.31 6.62 -17.86
N GLY A 47 3.09 6.14 -18.14
CA GLY A 47 1.89 6.64 -17.48
C GLY A 47 1.99 6.51 -15.95
N ARG A 48 1.47 7.51 -15.23
CA ARG A 48 1.61 7.59 -13.77
C ARG A 48 1.05 6.36 -13.05
N TYR A 49 -0.08 5.82 -13.51
CA TYR A 49 -0.70 4.62 -12.95
C TYR A 49 0.14 3.36 -13.15
N ASP A 50 0.84 3.25 -14.29
CA ASP A 50 1.76 2.15 -14.55
C ASP A 50 3.01 2.29 -13.68
N PHE A 51 3.55 3.50 -13.54
CA PHE A 51 4.65 3.79 -12.62
C PHE A 51 4.30 3.43 -11.16
N LEU A 52 3.10 3.78 -10.70
CA LEU A 52 2.62 3.41 -9.37
C LEU A 52 2.51 1.89 -9.21
N THR A 53 2.01 1.19 -10.23
CA THR A 53 1.91 -0.29 -10.20
C THR A 53 3.29 -0.93 -10.10
N LEU A 54 4.24 -0.49 -10.93
CA LEU A 54 5.61 -1.01 -10.93
C LEU A 54 6.33 -0.68 -9.63
N SER A 55 6.11 0.51 -9.07
CA SER A 55 6.69 0.92 -7.79
C SER A 55 6.12 0.09 -6.63
N ALA A 56 4.81 -0.15 -6.62
CA ALA A 56 4.16 -1.00 -5.62
C ALA A 56 4.72 -2.43 -5.65
N LEU A 57 4.88 -2.98 -6.85
CA LEU A 57 5.50 -4.30 -7.05
C LEU A 57 6.96 -4.32 -6.59
N ALA A 58 7.74 -3.27 -6.90
CA ALA A 58 9.13 -3.15 -6.47
C ALA A 58 9.25 -3.06 -4.95
N ILE A 59 8.37 -2.30 -4.28
CA ILE A 59 8.31 -2.23 -2.82
C ILE A 59 7.97 -3.60 -2.23
N GLN A 60 6.92 -4.26 -2.75
CA GLN A 60 6.50 -5.60 -2.30
C GLN A 60 7.63 -6.62 -2.42
N ILE A 61 8.30 -6.66 -3.57
CA ILE A 61 9.46 -7.53 -3.81
C ILE A 61 10.61 -7.15 -2.88
N GLY A 62 10.89 -5.86 -2.73
CA GLY A 62 11.93 -5.35 -1.84
C GLY A 62 11.73 -5.82 -0.41
N MET A 63 10.50 -5.69 0.11
CA MET A 63 10.14 -6.13 1.46
C MET A 63 10.30 -7.64 1.65
N LEU A 64 9.99 -8.46 0.65
CA LEU A 64 10.24 -9.90 0.67
C LEU A 64 11.73 -10.23 0.63
N VAL A 65 12.50 -9.59 -0.25
CA VAL A 65 13.95 -9.82 -0.39
C VAL A 65 14.69 -9.42 0.88
N THR A 66 14.33 -8.28 1.48
CA THR A 66 14.89 -7.83 2.76
C THR A 66 14.31 -8.57 3.97
N ARG A 67 13.42 -9.56 3.76
CA ARG A 67 12.74 -10.34 4.80
C ARG A 67 11.96 -9.49 5.82
N LEU A 68 11.53 -8.29 5.40
CA LEU A 68 10.59 -7.49 6.17
C LEU A 68 9.18 -8.12 6.13
N GLU A 69 8.89 -8.81 5.03
CA GLU A 69 7.68 -9.62 4.84
C GLU A 69 8.02 -11.10 4.60
N THR A 70 7.09 -11.97 4.97
CA THR A 70 7.13 -13.42 4.72
C THR A 70 6.28 -13.81 3.50
N TRP A 71 6.50 -15.02 2.99
CA TRP A 71 5.67 -15.58 1.92
C TRP A 71 4.20 -15.79 2.33
N GLU A 72 3.92 -15.99 3.61
CA GLU A 72 2.55 -16.11 4.11
C GLU A 72 1.86 -14.73 4.11
N GLU A 73 2.57 -13.69 4.57
CA GLU A 73 2.11 -12.30 4.51
C GLU A 73 1.84 -11.89 3.04
N ALA A 74 2.73 -12.25 2.11
CA ALA A 74 2.54 -11.97 0.68
C ALA A 74 1.30 -12.63 0.07
N LYS A 75 0.91 -13.83 0.53
CA LYS A 75 -0.36 -14.45 0.08
C LYS A 75 -1.57 -13.65 0.54
N VAL A 76 -1.55 -13.15 1.78
CA VAL A 76 -2.62 -12.27 2.29
C VAL A 76 -2.69 -10.99 1.46
N ILE A 77 -1.55 -10.36 1.20
CA ILE A 77 -1.45 -9.16 0.36
C ILE A 77 -2.02 -9.43 -1.04
N LEU A 78 -1.67 -10.55 -1.66
CA LEU A 78 -2.20 -10.95 -2.97
C LEU A 78 -3.73 -11.10 -2.94
N VAL A 79 -4.30 -11.72 -1.91
CA VAL A 79 -5.76 -11.84 -1.76
C VAL A 79 -6.41 -10.47 -1.65
N PHE A 80 -5.86 -9.57 -0.83
CA PHE A 80 -6.38 -8.19 -0.73
C PHE A 80 -6.23 -7.42 -2.03
N HIS A 81 -5.16 -7.63 -2.80
CA HIS A 81 -4.98 -7.04 -4.11
C HIS A 81 -6.07 -7.48 -5.09
N VAL A 82 -6.34 -8.79 -5.16
CA VAL A 82 -7.37 -9.35 -6.03
C VAL A 82 -8.77 -8.85 -5.62
N VAL A 83 -9.12 -8.96 -4.34
CA VAL A 83 -10.43 -8.52 -3.83
C VAL A 83 -10.61 -7.01 -4.04
N GLY A 84 -9.58 -6.22 -3.75
CA GLY A 84 -9.58 -4.77 -3.98
C GLY A 84 -9.78 -4.41 -5.45
N THR A 85 -9.10 -5.11 -6.36
CA THR A 85 -9.27 -4.91 -7.80
C THR A 85 -10.69 -5.24 -8.25
N VAL A 86 -11.27 -6.34 -7.76
CA VAL A 86 -12.67 -6.70 -8.07
C VAL A 86 -13.65 -5.64 -7.55
N MET A 87 -13.42 -5.11 -6.35
CA MET A 87 -14.22 -4.02 -5.78
C MET A 87 -14.13 -2.73 -6.61
N GLU A 88 -12.94 -2.36 -7.08
CA GLU A 88 -12.77 -1.20 -7.95
C GLU A 88 -13.45 -1.40 -9.30
N ILE A 89 -13.36 -2.61 -9.90
CA ILE A 89 -14.05 -2.94 -11.15
C ILE A 89 -15.56 -2.74 -10.97
N PHE A 90 -16.13 -3.22 -9.86
CA PHE A 90 -17.52 -2.99 -9.54
C PHE A 90 -17.85 -1.50 -9.42
N LYS A 91 -17.04 -0.72 -8.68
CA LYS A 91 -17.25 0.73 -8.50
C LYS A 91 -17.23 1.48 -9.83
N THR A 92 -16.27 1.18 -10.69
CA THR A 92 -16.16 1.82 -12.02
C THR A 92 -17.31 1.43 -12.93
N HIS A 93 -17.76 0.17 -12.89
CA HIS A 93 -18.95 -0.26 -13.64
C HIS A 93 -20.24 0.42 -13.17
N MET A 94 -20.36 0.70 -11.88
CA MET A 94 -21.52 1.43 -11.31
C MET A 94 -21.42 2.95 -11.49
N GLY A 95 -20.33 3.45 -12.08
CA GLY A 95 -20.11 4.90 -12.28
C GLY A 95 -19.86 5.69 -11.00
N SER A 96 -19.59 5.03 -9.87
CA SER A 96 -19.29 5.70 -8.59
C SER A 96 -17.83 6.13 -8.47
N TRP A 97 -16.98 5.71 -9.41
CA TRP A 97 -15.57 6.08 -9.48
C TRP A 97 -15.06 6.01 -10.93
N ILE A 98 -14.04 6.82 -11.25
CA ILE A 98 -13.36 6.79 -12.55
C ILE A 98 -11.84 6.92 -12.36
N TYR A 99 -11.08 6.30 -13.25
CA TYR A 99 -9.63 6.46 -13.36
C TYR A 99 -9.32 7.22 -14.66
N PRO A 100 -9.11 8.55 -14.61
CA PRO A 100 -9.07 9.39 -15.80
C PRO A 100 -7.75 9.32 -16.58
N GLU A 101 -6.65 8.89 -15.96
CA GLU A 101 -5.34 8.81 -16.63
C GLU A 101 -5.16 7.49 -17.36
N ASP A 102 -4.32 7.51 -18.38
CA ASP A 102 -3.97 6.31 -19.15
C ASP A 102 -3.18 5.30 -18.30
N ALA A 103 -3.52 4.03 -18.49
CA ALA A 103 -2.83 2.90 -17.87
C ALA A 103 -2.81 1.72 -18.83
N PHE A 104 -1.64 1.13 -19.02
CA PHE A 104 -1.47 -0.14 -19.71
C PHE A 104 -1.71 -1.32 -18.76
N LEU A 105 -1.21 -1.22 -17.52
CA LEU A 105 -1.34 -2.22 -16.47
C LEU A 105 -2.71 -2.09 -15.78
N ARG A 106 -3.77 -2.47 -16.50
CA ARG A 106 -5.15 -2.41 -16.01
C ARG A 106 -5.96 -3.66 -16.35
N ILE A 107 -6.95 -3.97 -15.52
CA ILE A 107 -7.93 -5.03 -15.74
C ILE A 107 -9.32 -4.39 -15.76
N ALA A 108 -10.09 -4.64 -16.82
CA ALA A 108 -11.44 -4.10 -16.99
C ALA A 108 -11.53 -2.58 -16.75
N GLY A 109 -10.53 -1.83 -17.20
CA GLY A 109 -10.46 -0.37 -17.04
C GLY A 109 -9.88 0.11 -15.71
N VAL A 110 -9.61 -0.79 -14.76
CA VAL A 110 -9.07 -0.46 -13.45
C VAL A 110 -7.55 -0.66 -13.41
N PRO A 111 -6.76 0.38 -13.11
CA PRO A 111 -5.30 0.27 -13.04
C PRO A 111 -4.88 -0.56 -11.82
N LEU A 112 -3.87 -1.41 -11.98
CA LEU A 112 -3.49 -2.42 -10.97
C LEU A 112 -2.92 -1.82 -9.67
N PHE A 113 -2.40 -0.59 -9.67
CA PHE A 113 -1.97 0.08 -8.44
C PHE A 113 -3.12 0.22 -7.44
N SER A 114 -4.37 0.30 -7.90
CA SER A 114 -5.54 0.44 -7.01
C SER A 114 -5.70 -0.80 -6.13
N GLY A 115 -5.49 -2.00 -6.69
CA GLY A 115 -5.45 -3.25 -5.92
C GLY A 115 -4.39 -3.19 -4.82
N PHE A 116 -3.22 -2.60 -5.09
CA PHE A 116 -2.19 -2.40 -4.07
C PHE A 116 -2.59 -1.42 -2.95
N MET A 117 -3.50 -0.48 -3.20
CA MET A 117 -4.06 0.36 -2.13
C MET A 117 -4.85 -0.47 -1.11
N TYR A 118 -5.59 -1.49 -1.57
CA TYR A 118 -6.25 -2.46 -0.69
C TYR A 118 -5.25 -3.43 -0.08
N ALA A 119 -4.25 -3.88 -0.86
CA ALA A 119 -3.19 -4.75 -0.40
C ALA A 119 -2.38 -4.15 0.76
N ALA A 120 -2.26 -2.82 0.83
CA ALA A 120 -1.66 -2.11 1.95
C ALA A 120 -2.38 -2.37 3.29
N VAL A 121 -3.71 -2.51 3.26
CA VAL A 121 -4.50 -2.89 4.45
C VAL A 121 -4.17 -4.33 4.84
N GLY A 122 -4.08 -5.24 3.87
CA GLY A 122 -3.69 -6.63 4.08
C GLY A 122 -2.29 -6.77 4.68
N SER A 123 -1.30 -6.05 4.14
CA SER A 123 0.08 -5.99 4.66
C SER A 123 0.09 -5.49 6.10
N TYR A 124 -0.64 -4.40 6.40
CA TYR A 124 -0.75 -3.87 7.75
C TYR A 124 -1.34 -4.89 8.73
N ILE A 125 -2.48 -5.52 8.40
CA ILE A 125 -3.12 -6.51 9.27
C ILE A 125 -2.17 -7.69 9.55
N ALA A 126 -1.55 -8.23 8.51
CA ALA A 126 -0.64 -9.36 8.65
C ALA A 126 0.57 -9.02 9.53
N ARG A 127 1.12 -7.82 9.38
CA ARG A 127 2.31 -7.37 10.12
C ARG A 127 2.00 -6.95 11.55
N VAL A 128 0.87 -6.30 11.80
CA VAL A 128 0.41 -6.00 13.17
C VAL A 128 0.25 -7.29 13.96
N TRP A 129 -0.35 -8.33 13.38
CA TRP A 129 -0.54 -9.62 14.04
C TRP A 129 0.78 -10.31 14.44
N ARG A 130 1.87 -10.01 13.73
CA ARG A 130 3.21 -10.54 14.05
C ARG A 130 3.97 -9.68 15.08
N ILE A 131 3.75 -8.37 15.07
CA ILE A 131 4.51 -7.41 15.89
C ILE A 131 3.94 -7.29 17.31
N PHE A 132 2.64 -7.54 17.49
CA PHE A 132 1.91 -7.46 18.74
C PHE A 132 1.50 -8.83 19.26
#